data_AF-A0A529MI46-F1
#
_entry.id   AF-A0A529MI46-F1
#
_cell.length_a   1.000
_cell.length_b   1.000
_cell.length_c   1.000
_cell.angle_alpha   90.00
_cell.angle_beta   90.00
_cell.angle_gamma   90.00
#
_symmetry.space_group_name_H-M   'P 1'
#
loop_
_entity.id
_entity.type
_entity.pdbx_description
1 polymer ?
#
loop_
_entity_poly.entity_id
_entity_poly.type
_entity_poly.pdbx_seq_one_letter_code
_entity_poly.pdbx_strand_id
1 'polypeptide(L)' 'MTVAVDFKNVDIVFGADQAGSLALIDQGATRAEILEKTGNVLGCAGASLTIHEGEISVLMGLSGSGKSTLL' A
#
# COMPACT_ATOMS: atom_id res chain seq x y z
N MET A 1 -2.28 -1.11 -26.50
CA MET A 1 -1.10 -0.80 -25.68
C MET A 1 -0.88 -1.96 -24.74
N THR A 2 0.35 -2.47 -24.62
CA THR A 2 0.69 -3.61 -23.76
C THR A 2 0.84 -3.13 -22.32
N VAL A 3 0.26 -3.85 -21.36
CA VAL A 3 0.48 -3.59 -19.93
C VAL A 3 1.87 -4.09 -19.56
N ALA A 4 2.70 -3.19 -19.00
CA ALA A 4 4.06 -3.51 -18.56
C ALA A 4 4.09 -3.86 -17.06
N VAL A 5 3.34 -3.14 -16.23
CA VAL A 5 3.22 -3.38 -14.77
C VAL A 5 1.76 -3.22 -14.36
N ASP A 6 1.26 -4.11 -13.50
CA ASP A 6 -0.12 -4.11 -13.03
C ASP A 6 -0.20 -4.45 -11.54
N PHE A 7 -0.38 -3.44 -10.69
CA PHE A 7 -0.67 -3.59 -9.26
C PHE A 7 -2.18 -3.68 -9.05
N LYS A 8 -2.65 -4.69 -8.30
CA LYS A 8 -4.07 -4.87 -7.96
C LYS A 8 -4.24 -5.02 -6.47
N ASN A 9 -4.90 -4.07 -5.84
CA ASN A 9 -5.26 -4.08 -4.42
C ASN A 9 -4.08 -4.48 -3.52
N VAL A 10 -2.93 -3.83 -3.72
CA VAL A 10 -1.71 -4.15 -2.99
C VAL A 10 -1.72 -3.48 -1.62
N ASP A 11 -1.58 -4.29 -0.58
CA ASP A 11 -1.35 -3.87 0.80
C ASP A 11 0.08 -4.20 1.23
N ILE A 12 0.74 -3.27 1.91
CA ILE A 12 2.10 -3.44 2.43
C ILE A 12 2.12 -3.07 3.91
N VAL A 13 2.40 -4.05 4.76
CA VAL A 13 2.44 -3.93 6.21
C VAL A 13 3.79 -4.38 6.75
N PHE A 14 4.38 -3.58 7.64
CA PHE A 14 5.60 -3.91 8.35
C PHE A 14 5.32 -4.24 9.81
N GLY A 15 5.79 -5.39 10.28
CA GLY A 15 5.63 -5.84 11.66
C GLY A 15 5.34 -7.35 11.75
N ALA A 16 5.04 -7.83 12.95
CA ALA A 16 4.92 -9.25 13.23
C ALA A 16 3.51 -9.81 12.96
N ASP A 17 2.45 -9.09 13.36
CA ASP A 17 1.05 -9.56 13.22
C ASP A 17 0.40 -9.11 11.90
N GLN A 18 0.94 -9.57 10.77
CA GLN A 18 0.46 -9.12 9.46
C GLN A 18 -1.01 -9.50 9.21
N ALA A 19 -1.44 -10.69 9.67
CA ALA A 19 -2.80 -11.16 9.47
C ALA A 19 -3.83 -10.28 10.21
N GLY A 20 -3.55 -9.88 11.45
CA GLY A 20 -4.39 -8.94 12.20
C GLY A 20 -4.49 -7.58 11.51
N SER A 21 -3.39 -7.08 10.95
CA SER A 21 -3.40 -5.82 10.19
C SER A 21 -4.22 -5.91 8.91
N LEU A 22 -4.08 -6.98 8.12
CA LEU A 22 -4.86 -7.18 6.89
C LEU A 22 -6.36 -7.22 7.17
N ALA A 23 -6.78 -7.95 8.21
CA ALA A 23 -8.18 -8.00 8.61
C ALA A 23 -8.74 -6.63 9.01
N LEU A 24 -7.92 -5.77 9.63
CA LEU A 24 -8.30 -4.40 9.98
C LEU A 24 -8.36 -3.49 8.74
N ILE A 25 -7.46 -3.66 7.77
CA ILE A 25 -7.50 -2.95 6.48
C ILE A 25 -8.81 -3.26 5.76
N ASP A 26 -9.21 -4.53 5.69
CA ASP A 26 -10.48 -4.97 5.06
C ASP A 26 -11.71 -4.37 5.76
N GLN A 27 -11.60 -4.09 7.07
CA GLN A 27 -12.65 -3.42 7.85
C GLN A 27 -12.64 -1.89 7.71
N GLY A 28 -11.72 -1.32 6.92
CA GLY A 28 -11.58 0.12 6.71
C GLY A 28 -10.90 0.86 7.86
N ALA A 29 -10.15 0.16 8.71
CA ALA A 29 -9.40 0.79 9.80
C ALA A 29 -8.32 1.74 9.25
N THR A 30 -8.08 2.82 9.98
CA THR A 30 -7.05 3.79 9.66
C THR A 30 -5.66 3.28 10.02
N ARG A 31 -4.64 3.87 9.40
CA ARG A 31 -3.22 3.62 9.72
C ARG A 31 -2.91 3.75 11.22
N ALA A 32 -3.51 4.75 11.89
CA ALA A 32 -3.29 4.99 13.31
C ALA A 32 -3.89 3.86 14.17
N GLU A 33 -5.13 3.44 13.87
CA GLU A 33 -5.79 2.35 14.59
C GLU A 33 -5.07 1.01 14.38
N ILE A 34 -4.57 0.75 13.17
CA ILE A 34 -3.80 -0.47 12.88
C ILE A 34 -2.51 -0.47 13.70
N LEU A 35 -1.79 0.66 13.73
CA LEU A 35 -0.58 0.80 14.53
C LEU A 35 -0.86 0.61 16.02
N GLU A 36 -1.91 1.23 16.55
CA GLU A 36 -2.28 1.14 17.96
C GLU A 36 -2.67 -0.29 18.37
N LYS A 37 -3.46 -0.99 17.53
CA LYS A 37 -3.97 -2.33 17.85
C LYS A 37 -2.95 -3.44 17.64
N THR A 38 -2.09 -3.31 16.63
CA THR A 38 -1.21 -4.42 16.19
C THR A 38 0.28 -4.14 16.40
N GLY A 39 0.65 -2.87 16.66
CA GLY A 39 2.06 -2.44 16.66
C GLY A 39 2.68 -2.38 15.26
N ASN A 40 1.92 -2.69 14.20
CA ASN A 40 2.43 -2.74 12.84
C ASN A 40 2.26 -1.41 12.11
N VAL A 41 3.19 -1.12 11.21
CA VAL A 41 3.15 0.07 10.37
C VAL A 41 2.52 -0.28 9.03
N LEU A 42 1.37 0.34 8.73
CA LEU A 42 0.79 0.33 7.39
C LEU A 42 1.64 1.22 6.47
N GLY A 43 2.26 0.61 5.46
CA GLY A 43 3.08 1.28 4.45
C GLY A 43 2.29 1.75 3.23
N CYS A 44 1.41 0.88 2.72
CA CYS A 44 0.48 1.17 1.62
C CYS A 44 -0.78 0.31 1.81
N ALA A 45 -1.95 0.82 1.41
CA ALA A 45 -3.20 0.06 1.43
C ALA A 45 -3.98 0.25 0.13
N GLY A 46 -4.50 -0.83 -0.44
CA GLY A 46 -5.38 -0.86 -1.59
C GLY A 46 -4.77 -0.27 -2.85
N ALA A 47 -3.44 -0.32 -3.01
CA ALA A 47 -2.79 0.31 -4.16
C ALA A 47 -3.12 -0.43 -5.45
N SER A 48 -3.71 0.30 -6.42
CA SER A 48 -3.95 -0.19 -7.77
C SER A 48 -3.38 0.79 -8.79
N LEU A 49 -2.53 0.29 -9.68
CA LEU A 49 -1.81 1.09 -10.67
C LEU A 49 -1.42 0.20 -11.84
N THR A 50 -1.82 0.61 -13.04
CA THR A 50 -1.45 -0.06 -14.29
C THR A 50 -0.58 0.89 -15.11
N ILE A 51 0.57 0.39 -15.57
CA ILE A 51 1.55 1.15 -16.37
C ILE A 51 1.74 0.43 -17.70
N HIS A 52 1.63 1.16 -18.81
CA HIS A 52 1.83 0.62 -20.15
C HIS A 52 3.26 0.82 -20.66
N GLU A 53 3.65 0.03 -21.65
CA GLU A 53 4.96 0.20 -22.30
C GLU A 53 5.13 1.63 -22.87
N GLY A 54 6.25 2.27 -22.51
CA GLY A 54 6.56 3.65 -22.92
C GLY A 54 5.89 4.75 -22.08
N GLU A 55 5.05 4.39 -21.12
CA GLU A 55 4.41 5.33 -20.20
C GLU A 55 5.38 5.77 -19.09
N ILE A 56 5.42 7.07 -18.80
CA ILE A 56 6.11 7.61 -17.62
C ILE A 56 5.07 7.93 -16.56
N SER A 57 5.07 7.17 -15.46
CA SER A 57 4.22 7.42 -14.31
C SER A 57 5.01 8.07 -13.18
N VAL A 58 4.46 9.14 -12.58
CA VAL A 58 5.11 9.89 -11.50
C VAL A 58 4.27 9.79 -10.23
N LEU A 59 4.85 9.18 -9.19
CA LEU A 59 4.21 9.03 -7.89
C LEU A 59 4.64 10.13 -6.92
N MET A 60 3.72 11.05 -6.61
CA MET A 60 3.94 12.22 -5.75
C MET A 60 3.20 12.11 -4.42
N GLY A 61 3.65 12.84 -3.38
CA GLY A 61 3.01 12.84 -2.06
C GLY A 61 3.94 13.21 -0.91
N LEU A 62 3.36 13.50 0.26
CA LEU A 62 4.07 13.92 1.46
C LEU A 62 5.10 12.89 1.96
N SER A 63 6.07 13.33 2.77
CA SER A 63 7.00 12.40 3.42
C SER A 63 6.23 11.35 4.25
N GLY A 64 6.62 10.08 4.15
CA GLY A 64 5.96 8.98 4.87
C GLY A 64 4.63 8.50 4.28
N SER A 65 4.23 8.96 3.08
CA SER A 65 2.97 8.56 2.42
C SER A 65 2.99 7.20 1.71
N GLY A 66 4.08 6.43 1.80
CA GLY A 66 4.17 5.07 1.22
C GLY A 66 4.67 4.97 -0.23
N LYS A 67 5.12 6.07 -0.84
CA LYS A 67 5.55 6.07 -2.27
C LYS A 67 6.70 5.12 -2.55
N SER A 68 7.81 5.29 -1.83
CA SER A 68 9.00 4.43 -1.92
C SER A 68 8.79 3.04 -1.31
N THR A 69 7.63 2.81 -0.70
CA THR A 69 7.23 1.49 -0.24
C THR A 69 6.50 0.73 -1.36
N LEU A 70 5.75 1.43 -2.20
CA LEU A 70 5.04 0.86 -3.34
C LEU A 70 5.96 0.61 -4.56
N LEU A 71 7.00 1.45 -4.73
CA LEU A 71 8.05 1.30 -5.75
C LEU A 71 9.22 0.48 -5.22
#